data_AF-A0AAV0ZCV4-F1
#
_entry.id   AF-A0AAV0ZCV4-F1
#
_cell.length_a   1.000
_cell.length_b   1.000
_cell.length_c   1.000
_cell.angle_alpha   90.00
_cell.angle_beta   90.00
_cell.angle_gamma   90.00
#
_symmetry.space_group_name_H-M   'P 1'
#
loop_
_entity.id
_entity.type
_entity.pdbx_description
1 polymer ?
#
loop_
_entity_poly.entity_id
_entity_poly.type
_entity_poly.pdbx_seq_one_letter_code
_entity_poly.pdbx_strand_id
1 'polypeptide(L)'
;MEDLMRIHQKKFISFLFQSCLVLLLFPIVSSSQEHRKIKDNHIKMSPRLQFEITLHGFLLWASMGFLMPVGILAIRLSNREENPRWLRILFYLHTILQMVAVVVATTGAIMSIKNFNNLFNNNHQRLGVALYGIIWLQLLLGIFRPQRGSKRRSVWFFAHWILGTALTFLGVLNVYVGLAAYHEKTSKGVTIWNILFTIQISLIVFFYLFQEKWFYIQKQRVVLSNEENVPKEMVSKVGTC
;
A
#
# COMPACT_ATOMS: atom_id res chain seq x y z
N MET A 1 -20.91 -2.64 -24.08
CA MET A 1 -20.37 -3.46 -22.95
C MET A 1 -19.30 -2.71 -22.15
N GLU A 2 -18.32 -2.05 -22.80
CA GLU A 2 -17.28 -1.28 -22.10
C GLU A 2 -17.80 -0.07 -21.30
N ASP A 3 -18.80 0.66 -21.81
CA ASP A 3 -19.40 1.80 -21.09
C ASP A 3 -20.19 1.39 -19.86
N LEU A 4 -20.96 0.30 -19.95
CA LEU A 4 -21.68 -0.26 -18.82
C LEU A 4 -20.70 -0.66 -17.70
N MET A 5 -19.61 -1.32 -18.07
CA MET A 5 -18.56 -1.71 -17.14
C MET A 5 -17.84 -0.51 -16.52
N ARG A 6 -17.60 0.57 -17.30
CA ARG A 6 -17.04 1.83 -16.79
C ARG A 6 -17.94 2.50 -15.77
N ILE A 7 -19.25 2.52 -16.02
CA ILE A 7 -20.25 3.08 -15.09
C ILE A 7 -20.25 2.27 -13.79
N HIS A 8 -20.23 0.94 -13.88
CA HIS A 8 -20.16 0.07 -12.69
C HIS A 8 -18.87 0.28 -11.90
N GLN A 9 -17.71 0.42 -12.57
CA GLN A 9 -16.44 0.70 -11.91
C GLN A 9 -16.44 2.05 -11.18
N LYS A 10 -16.96 3.11 -11.80
CA LYS A 10 -17.10 4.43 -11.15
C LYS A 10 -18.06 4.40 -9.97
N LYS A 11 -19.21 3.73 -10.12
CA LYS A 11 -20.19 3.55 -9.03
C LYS A 11 -19.59 2.75 -7.88
N PHE A 12 -18.81 1.70 -8.16
CA PHE A 12 -18.13 0.89 -7.16
C PHE A 12 -17.06 1.69 -6.40
N ILE A 13 -16.19 2.41 -7.10
CA ILE A 13 -15.18 3.26 -6.45
C ILE A 13 -15.84 4.36 -5.62
N SER A 14 -16.90 4.99 -6.14
CA SER A 14 -17.69 5.97 -5.39
C SER A 14 -18.33 5.36 -4.14
N PHE A 15 -18.93 4.17 -4.26
CA PHE A 15 -19.51 3.45 -3.13
C PHE A 15 -18.46 3.08 -2.07
N LEU A 16 -17.30 2.55 -2.48
CA LEU A 16 -16.20 2.27 -1.57
C LEU A 16 -15.72 3.55 -0.87
N PHE A 17 -15.56 4.64 -1.61
CA PHE A 17 -15.16 5.92 -1.04
C PHE A 17 -16.17 6.46 -0.02
N GLN A 18 -17.47 6.44 -0.36
CA GLN A 18 -18.55 6.86 0.54
C GLN A 18 -18.60 5.95 1.77
N SER A 19 -18.47 4.63 1.60
CA SER A 19 -18.44 3.67 2.70
C SER A 19 -17.25 3.91 3.63
N CYS A 20 -16.06 4.16 3.06
CA CYS A 20 -14.89 4.55 3.83
C CYS A 20 -15.11 5.88 4.55
N LEU A 21 -15.67 6.89 3.89
CA LEU A 21 -15.97 8.18 4.52
C LEU A 21 -16.92 8.03 5.71
N VAL A 22 -17.99 7.24 5.55
CA VAL A 22 -18.93 6.92 6.64
C VAL A 22 -18.21 6.21 7.79
N LEU A 23 -17.41 5.19 7.51
CA LEU A 23 -16.62 4.48 8.53
C LEU A 23 -15.62 5.39 9.26
N LEU A 24 -15.11 6.42 8.59
CA LEU A 24 -14.16 7.38 9.15
C LEU A 24 -14.85 8.51 9.95
N LEU A 25 -16.08 8.87 9.60
CA LEU A 25 -16.87 9.90 10.30
C LEU A 25 -17.62 9.35 11.50
N PHE A 26 -17.98 8.06 11.50
CA PHE A 26 -18.71 7.41 12.60
C PHE A 26 -18.03 7.57 13.97
N PRO A 27 -16.69 7.40 14.12
CA PRO A 27 -15.99 7.61 15.39
C PRO A 27 -15.80 9.08 15.78
N ILE A 28 -15.97 10.02 14.86
CA ILE A 28 -15.85 11.47 15.13
C ILE A 28 -17.15 11.98 15.76
N VAL A 29 -18.31 11.59 15.20
CA VAL A 29 -19.64 11.95 15.74
C VAL A 29 -19.85 11.37 17.15
N SER A 30 -19.43 10.14 17.40
CA SER A 30 -19.57 9.51 18.74
C SER A 30 -18.59 10.04 19.80
N SER A 31 -17.61 10.88 19.43
CA SER A 31 -16.50 11.29 20.31
C SER A 31 -16.64 12.69 20.91
N SER A 32 -17.79 13.36 20.73
CA SER A 32 -17.98 14.74 21.21
C SER A 32 -18.07 14.89 22.75
N GLN A 33 -17.91 13.82 23.53
CA GLN A 33 -17.93 13.86 25.00
C GLN A 33 -16.74 13.11 25.61
N GLU A 34 -15.57 13.73 25.71
CA GLU A 34 -14.68 13.60 26.87
C GLU A 34 -13.50 14.58 26.76
N HIS A 35 -13.62 15.74 27.42
CA HIS A 35 -12.50 16.65 27.62
C HIS A 35 -11.88 16.35 28.99
N ARG A 36 -10.90 15.45 29.06
CA ARG A 36 -10.09 15.28 30.29
C ARG A 36 -8.87 16.19 30.23
N LYS A 37 -8.87 17.21 31.10
CA LYS A 37 -7.68 17.99 31.46
C LYS A 37 -6.61 17.05 32.02
N ILE A 38 -5.45 16.98 31.38
CA ILE A 38 -4.28 16.30 31.93
C ILE A 38 -3.47 17.33 32.71
N LYS A 39 -3.29 17.07 34.01
CA LYS A 39 -2.42 17.80 34.91
C LYS A 39 -1.06 17.10 34.88
N ASP A 40 -0.02 17.85 34.51
CA ASP A 40 1.38 17.41 34.53
C ASP A 40 1.78 16.92 35.92
N ASN A 41 2.48 15.78 35.95
CA ASN A 41 3.56 15.42 36.88
C ASN A 41 4.11 14.03 36.50
N HIS A 42 5.41 13.96 36.18
CA HIS A 42 6.25 12.76 36.00
C HIS A 42 5.51 11.45 35.68
N ILE A 43 5.10 11.29 34.42
CA ILE A 43 4.19 10.20 34.01
C ILE A 43 4.98 8.89 33.80
N LYS A 44 4.89 7.99 34.78
CA LYS A 44 5.04 6.56 34.51
C LYS A 44 3.98 6.18 33.47
N MET A 45 4.41 5.73 32.28
CA MET A 45 3.53 5.51 31.14
C MET A 45 2.39 4.53 31.49
N SER A 46 1.14 4.99 31.39
CA SER A 46 -0.03 4.19 31.76
C SER A 46 -0.16 2.95 30.86
N PRO A 47 -0.67 1.81 31.37
CA PRO A 47 -0.85 0.60 30.56
C PRO A 47 -1.73 0.84 29.31
N ARG A 48 -2.75 1.70 29.43
CA ARG A 48 -3.61 2.11 28.31
C ARG A 48 -2.84 2.86 27.23
N LEU A 49 -2.04 3.85 27.62
CA LEU A 49 -1.22 4.61 26.67
C LEU A 49 -0.18 3.70 25.98
N GLN A 50 0.41 2.75 26.72
CA GLN A 50 1.29 1.74 26.12
C GLN A 50 0.57 0.93 25.04
N PHE A 51 -0.62 0.41 25.36
CA PHE A 51 -1.41 -0.36 24.42
C PHE A 51 -1.77 0.47 23.17
N GLU A 52 -2.21 1.72 23.35
CA GLU A 52 -2.56 2.61 22.24
C GLU A 52 -1.33 2.88 21.34
N ILE A 53 -0.14 3.11 21.92
CA ILE A 53 1.10 3.28 21.14
C ILE A 53 1.45 2.00 20.37
N THR A 54 1.37 0.83 21.02
CA THR A 54 1.63 -0.45 20.36
C THR A 54 0.65 -0.71 19.22
N LEU A 55 -0.65 -0.47 19.45
CA LEU A 55 -1.69 -0.61 18.44
C LEU A 55 -1.47 0.35 17.27
N HIS A 56 -1.05 1.60 17.54
CA HIS A 56 -0.71 2.57 16.49
C HIS A 56 0.40 2.00 15.59
N GLY A 57 1.48 1.51 16.20
CA GLY A 57 2.58 0.87 15.49
C GLY A 57 2.11 -0.25 14.56
N PHE A 58 1.28 -1.17 15.07
CA PHE A 58 0.77 -2.29 14.26
C PHE A 58 -0.18 -1.85 13.15
N LEU A 59 -1.07 -0.90 13.40
CA LEU A 59 -1.97 -0.38 12.35
C LEU A 59 -1.18 0.27 11.22
N LEU A 60 -0.19 1.11 11.54
CA LEU A 60 0.60 1.82 10.53
C LEU A 60 1.58 0.91 9.83
N TRP A 61 2.12 -0.12 10.50
CA TRP A 61 2.85 -1.20 9.85
C TRP A 61 1.95 -1.93 8.85
N ALA A 62 0.78 -2.40 9.27
CA ALA A 62 -0.13 -3.17 8.42
C ALA A 62 -0.57 -2.36 7.20
N SER A 63 -0.86 -1.07 7.38
CA SER A 63 -1.21 -0.17 6.29
C SER A 63 -0.02 0.16 5.37
N MET A 64 0.95 0.92 5.88
CA MET A 64 2.00 1.53 5.07
C MET A 64 3.12 0.55 4.73
N GLY A 65 3.44 -0.35 5.65
CA GLY A 65 4.51 -1.32 5.52
C GLY A 65 4.12 -2.59 4.77
N PHE A 66 2.82 -2.89 4.65
CA PHE A 66 2.34 -4.11 4.00
C PHE A 66 1.28 -3.87 2.93
N LEU A 67 0.08 -3.40 3.30
CA LEU A 67 -1.07 -3.31 2.37
C LEU A 67 -0.78 -2.40 1.18
N MET A 68 -0.19 -1.21 1.40
CA MET A 68 0.17 -0.30 0.33
C MET A 68 1.20 -0.90 -0.66
N PRO A 69 2.37 -1.43 -0.21
CA PRO A 69 3.31 -2.08 -1.10
C PRO A 69 2.72 -3.29 -1.85
N VAL A 70 1.93 -4.14 -1.17
CA VAL A 70 1.26 -5.28 -1.83
C VAL A 70 0.26 -4.80 -2.89
N GLY A 71 -0.49 -3.73 -2.60
CA GLY A 71 -1.37 -3.10 -3.59
C GLY A 71 -0.60 -2.58 -4.81
N ILE A 72 0.60 -2.02 -4.62
CA ILE A 72 1.48 -1.59 -5.72
C ILE A 72 1.98 -2.80 -6.53
N LEU A 73 2.41 -3.88 -5.87
CA LEU A 73 2.81 -5.11 -6.54
C LEU A 73 1.66 -5.66 -7.40
N ALA A 74 0.44 -5.69 -6.86
CA ALA A 74 -0.75 -6.18 -7.57
C ALA A 74 -1.03 -5.41 -8.86
N ILE A 75 -1.05 -4.07 -8.83
CA ILE A 75 -1.28 -3.30 -10.06
C ILE A 75 -0.11 -3.42 -11.03
N ARG A 76 1.12 -3.57 -10.53
CA ARG A 76 2.31 -3.72 -11.39
C ARG A 76 2.28 -5.03 -12.19
N LEU A 77 1.74 -6.12 -11.63
CA LEU A 77 1.48 -7.35 -12.37
C LEU A 77 0.62 -7.11 -13.62
N SER A 78 -0.28 -6.13 -13.58
CA SER A 78 -1.17 -5.82 -14.72
C SER A 78 -0.43 -5.28 -15.94
N ASN A 79 0.77 -4.72 -15.80
CA ASN A 79 1.55 -4.22 -16.94
C ASN A 79 2.02 -5.33 -17.89
N ARG A 80 1.87 -6.60 -17.50
CA ARG A 80 2.39 -7.78 -18.19
C ARG A 80 1.31 -8.79 -18.54
N GLU A 81 0.06 -8.45 -18.30
CA GLU A 81 -1.08 -9.33 -18.47
C GLU A 81 -1.89 -8.87 -19.67
N GLU A 82 -2.12 -9.77 -20.62
CA GLU A 82 -2.90 -9.48 -21.82
C GLU A 82 -4.38 -9.83 -21.61
N ASN A 83 -4.68 -10.71 -20.66
CA ASN A 83 -6.03 -11.14 -20.39
C ASN A 83 -6.86 -10.02 -19.73
N PRO A 84 -7.94 -9.52 -20.39
CA PRO A 84 -8.75 -8.42 -19.88
C PRO A 84 -9.44 -8.71 -18.53
N ARG A 85 -9.68 -9.99 -18.21
CA ARG A 85 -10.26 -10.40 -16.93
C ARG A 85 -9.25 -10.24 -15.80
N TRP A 86 -8.01 -10.70 -15.99
CA TRP A 86 -6.95 -10.59 -14.99
C TRP A 86 -6.53 -9.13 -14.76
N LEU A 87 -6.42 -8.32 -15.81
CA LEU A 87 -6.22 -6.87 -15.70
C LEU A 87 -7.24 -6.20 -14.77
N ARG A 88 -8.50 -6.62 -14.87
CA ARG A 88 -9.59 -6.10 -14.03
C ARG A 88 -9.48 -6.57 -12.58
N ILE A 89 -9.17 -7.84 -12.37
CA ILE A 89 -8.96 -8.42 -11.03
C ILE A 89 -7.82 -7.69 -10.32
N LEU A 90 -6.67 -7.52 -10.97
CA LEU A 90 -5.50 -6.84 -10.41
C LEU A 90 -5.79 -5.36 -10.11
N PHE A 91 -6.55 -4.68 -10.97
CA PHE A 91 -7.01 -3.32 -10.70
C PHE A 91 -7.91 -3.22 -9.46
N TYR A 92 -8.88 -4.14 -9.31
CA TYR A 92 -9.75 -4.15 -8.13
C TYR A 92 -8.99 -4.56 -6.88
N LEU A 93 -8.09 -5.54 -6.96
CA LEU A 93 -7.23 -5.94 -5.85
C LEU A 93 -6.39 -4.77 -5.35
N HIS A 94 -5.73 -4.04 -6.26
CA HIS A 94 -5.03 -2.81 -5.92
C HIS A 94 -5.96 -1.81 -5.23
N THR A 95 -7.12 -1.51 -5.82
CA THR A 95 -8.06 -0.53 -5.27
C THR A 95 -8.52 -0.92 -3.86
N ILE A 96 -8.92 -2.17 -3.66
CA ILE A 96 -9.39 -2.67 -2.36
C ILE A 96 -8.28 -2.60 -1.32
N LEU A 97 -7.08 -3.08 -1.64
CA LEU A 97 -5.93 -3.03 -0.73
C LEU A 97 -5.59 -1.59 -0.33
N GLN A 98 -5.61 -0.65 -1.29
CA GLN A 98 -5.35 0.76 -1.00
C GLN A 98 -6.45 1.40 -0.15
N MET A 99 -7.73 1.09 -0.41
CA MET A 99 -8.84 1.60 0.43
C MET A 99 -8.73 1.09 1.86
N VAL A 100 -8.46 -0.21 2.05
CA VAL A 100 -8.24 -0.78 3.39
C VAL A 100 -7.03 -0.11 4.06
N ALA A 101 -5.93 0.08 3.33
CA ALA A 101 -4.75 0.76 3.85
C ALA A 101 -5.07 2.20 4.30
N VAL A 102 -5.83 2.99 3.52
CA VAL A 102 -6.23 4.35 3.90
C VAL A 102 -7.09 4.36 5.16
N VAL A 103 -8.05 3.43 5.27
CA VAL A 103 -8.89 3.31 6.48
C VAL A 103 -8.03 2.97 7.70
N VAL A 104 -7.18 1.95 7.60
CA VAL A 104 -6.29 1.53 8.70
C VAL A 104 -5.32 2.65 9.11
N ALA A 105 -4.72 3.35 8.14
CA ALA A 105 -3.84 4.49 8.40
C ALA A 105 -4.58 5.65 9.07
N THR A 106 -5.80 5.94 8.63
CA THR A 106 -6.64 6.97 9.24
C THR A 106 -7.03 6.62 10.66
N THR A 107 -7.41 5.36 10.93
CA THR A 107 -7.69 4.91 12.30
C THR A 107 -6.47 5.10 13.20
N GLY A 108 -5.27 4.72 12.72
CA GLY A 108 -4.04 4.94 13.46
C GLY A 108 -3.69 6.42 13.68
N ALA A 109 -3.95 7.29 12.69
CA ALA A 109 -3.75 8.72 12.79
C ALA A 109 -4.73 9.38 13.77
N ILE A 110 -6.03 9.05 13.70
CA ILE A 110 -7.05 9.53 14.65
C ILE A 110 -6.68 9.12 16.08
N MET A 111 -6.25 7.87 16.27
CA MET A 111 -5.82 7.40 17.58
C MET A 111 -4.60 8.16 18.11
N SER A 112 -3.62 8.48 17.25
CA SER A 112 -2.47 9.32 17.61
C SER A 112 -2.89 10.73 18.02
N ILE A 113 -3.81 11.34 17.26
CA ILE A 113 -4.30 12.70 17.52
C ILE A 113 -5.05 12.77 18.85
N LYS A 114 -5.90 11.78 19.14
CA LYS A 114 -6.73 11.75 20.34
C LYS A 114 -5.94 11.43 21.62
N ASN A 115 -4.99 10.51 21.54
CA ASN A 115 -4.42 9.88 22.74
C ASN A 115 -2.97 10.26 23.02
N PHE A 116 -2.22 10.77 22.03
CA PHE A 116 -0.78 11.04 22.20
C PHE A 116 -0.49 12.53 22.34
N ASN A 117 0.64 12.84 22.98
CA ASN A 117 1.19 14.19 22.97
C ASN A 117 1.87 14.46 21.61
N ASN A 118 1.22 15.26 20.76
CA ASN A 118 1.67 15.59 19.41
C ASN A 118 2.47 16.90 19.40
N LEU A 119 3.61 16.92 20.09
CA LEU A 119 4.51 18.09 20.12
C LEU A 119 5.30 18.28 18.80
N PHE A 120 5.29 17.28 17.91
CA PHE A 120 6.02 17.26 16.64
C PHE A 120 7.52 17.53 16.76
N ASN A 121 8.11 17.20 17.92
CA ASN A 121 9.52 17.41 18.22
C ASN A 121 10.44 16.28 17.72
N ASN A 122 9.86 15.19 17.21
CA ASN A 122 10.61 14.08 16.61
C ASN A 122 10.26 13.90 15.13
N ASN A 123 11.21 13.29 14.39
CA ASN A 123 11.09 13.08 12.95
C ASN A 123 9.91 12.16 12.58
N HIS A 124 9.57 11.19 13.42
CA HIS A 124 8.44 10.27 13.16
C HIS A 124 7.11 11.01 13.10
N GLN A 125 6.84 11.92 14.05
CA GLN A 125 5.60 12.70 14.07
C GLN A 125 5.50 13.65 12.87
N ARG A 126 6.59 14.37 12.55
CA ARG A 126 6.64 15.31 11.41
C ARG A 126 6.46 14.59 10.07
N LEU A 127 7.13 13.45 9.88
CA LEU A 127 6.99 12.63 8.69
C LEU A 127 5.60 11.99 8.63
N GLY A 128 5.08 11.50 9.76
CA GLY A 128 3.76 10.87 9.86
C GLY A 128 2.62 11.79 9.45
N VAL A 129 2.60 13.05 9.90
CA VAL A 129 1.56 14.01 9.49
C VAL A 129 1.67 14.38 8.01
N ALA A 130 2.89 14.56 7.50
CA ALA A 130 3.10 14.80 6.07
C ALA A 130 2.62 13.61 5.22
N LEU A 131 2.95 12.39 5.62
CA LEU A 131 2.48 11.17 4.97
C LEU A 131 0.96 11.08 4.98
N TYR A 132 0.31 11.41 6.10
CA TYR A 132 -1.15 11.37 6.18
C TYR A 132 -1.81 12.28 5.14
N GLY A 133 -1.29 13.50 4.95
CA GLY A 133 -1.74 14.39 3.86
C GLY A 133 -1.52 13.78 2.47
N ILE A 134 -0.36 13.16 2.24
CA ILE A 134 -0.04 12.50 0.96
C ILE A 134 -0.95 11.29 0.69
N ILE A 135 -1.35 10.51 1.71
CA ILE A 135 -2.29 9.38 1.57
C ILE A 135 -3.61 9.86 0.97
N TRP A 136 -4.18 10.93 1.53
CA TRP A 136 -5.43 11.51 1.03
C TRP A 136 -5.28 12.10 -0.36
N LEU A 137 -4.17 12.82 -0.62
CA LEU A 137 -3.88 13.32 -1.97
C LEU A 137 -3.80 12.18 -2.99
N GLN A 138 -3.12 11.08 -2.65
CA GLN A 138 -2.98 9.91 -3.51
C GLN A 138 -4.32 9.22 -3.77
N LEU A 139 -5.19 9.12 -2.75
CA LEU A 139 -6.56 8.62 -2.90
C LEU A 139 -7.37 9.51 -3.84
N LEU A 140 -7.33 10.84 -3.66
CA LEU A 140 -8.03 11.79 -4.52
C LEU A 140 -7.53 11.69 -5.98
N LEU A 141 -6.22 11.60 -6.20
CA LEU A 141 -5.66 11.33 -7.52
C LEU A 141 -6.20 10.02 -8.10
N GLY A 142 -6.30 8.95 -7.30
CA GLY A 142 -6.90 7.68 -7.71
C GLY A 142 -8.37 7.80 -8.14
N ILE A 143 -9.17 8.59 -7.43
CA ILE A 143 -10.59 8.84 -7.73
C ILE A 143 -10.76 9.66 -9.01
N PHE A 144 -9.97 10.72 -9.17
CA PHE A 144 -10.01 11.61 -10.34
C PHE A 144 -9.23 11.09 -11.55
N ARG A 145 -9.02 9.78 -11.61
CA ARG A 145 -8.38 9.05 -12.71
C ARG A 145 -9.00 9.41 -14.08
N PRO A 146 -8.25 10.07 -14.99
CA PRO A 146 -8.78 10.51 -16.29
C PRO A 146 -9.19 9.36 -17.21
N GLN A 147 -10.04 9.66 -18.20
CA GLN A 147 -10.44 8.69 -19.22
C GLN A 147 -9.26 8.21 -20.07
N ARG A 148 -9.30 6.95 -20.51
CA ARG A 148 -8.32 6.38 -21.45
C ARG A 148 -8.30 7.19 -22.75
N GLY A 149 -7.13 7.33 -23.37
CA GLY A 149 -6.93 8.09 -24.61
C GLY A 149 -6.75 9.61 -24.46
N SER A 150 -7.00 10.19 -23.27
CA SER A 150 -6.76 11.63 -23.04
C SER A 150 -5.28 11.94 -22.78
N LYS A 151 -4.76 13.08 -23.26
CA LYS A 151 -3.39 13.54 -22.93
C LYS A 151 -3.15 13.66 -21.42
N ARG A 152 -4.19 14.07 -20.67
CA ARG A 152 -4.19 14.16 -19.20
C ARG A 152 -3.91 12.82 -18.51
N ARG A 153 -4.22 11.69 -19.17
CA ARG A 153 -4.03 10.34 -18.64
C ARG A 153 -2.55 10.02 -18.36
N SER A 154 -1.65 10.45 -19.24
CA SER A 154 -0.21 10.17 -19.11
C SER A 154 0.38 10.96 -17.94
N VAL A 155 0.07 12.27 -17.86
CA VAL A 155 0.49 13.14 -16.76
C VAL A 155 -0.03 12.62 -15.42
N TRP A 156 -1.31 12.26 -15.37
CA TRP A 156 -1.91 11.64 -14.18
C TRP A 156 -1.20 10.35 -13.79
N PHE A 157 -0.91 9.47 -14.76
CA PHE A 157 -0.26 8.19 -14.50
C PHE A 157 1.13 8.41 -13.88
N PHE A 158 1.93 9.30 -14.47
CA PHE A 158 3.24 9.64 -13.95
C PHE A 158 3.16 10.21 -12.53
N ALA A 159 2.29 11.20 -12.31
CA ALA A 159 2.10 11.82 -11.00
C ALA A 159 1.62 10.82 -9.94
N HIS A 160 0.60 10.02 -10.26
CA HIS A 160 0.06 9.01 -9.34
C HIS A 160 1.07 7.90 -9.05
N TRP A 161 1.86 7.49 -10.04
CA TRP A 161 2.88 6.48 -9.89
C TRP A 161 4.05 6.97 -9.01
N ILE A 162 4.60 8.15 -9.30
CA ILE A 162 5.74 8.69 -8.53
C ILE A 162 5.32 9.02 -7.09
N LEU A 163 4.15 9.64 -6.90
CA LEU A 163 3.64 9.98 -5.57
C LEU A 163 3.33 8.72 -4.75
N GLY A 164 2.70 7.71 -5.37
CA GLY A 164 2.42 6.43 -4.70
C GLY A 164 3.68 5.66 -4.30
N THR A 165 4.72 5.71 -5.15
CA THR A 165 6.01 5.08 -4.86
C THR A 165 6.73 5.81 -3.72
N ALA A 166 6.79 7.15 -3.78
CA ALA A 166 7.37 7.96 -2.71
C ALA A 166 6.64 7.78 -1.38
N LEU A 167 5.30 7.76 -1.41
CA LEU A 167 4.45 7.51 -0.23
C LEU A 167 4.77 6.17 0.42
N THR A 168 4.91 5.10 -0.37
CA THR A 168 5.21 3.77 0.15
C THR A 168 6.62 3.69 0.73
N PHE A 169 7.61 4.25 0.03
CA PHE A 169 8.99 4.31 0.51
C PHE A 169 9.10 5.08 1.84
N LEU A 170 8.58 6.31 1.87
CA LEU A 170 8.58 7.14 3.08
C LEU A 170 7.73 6.52 4.20
N GLY A 171 6.65 5.81 3.87
CA GLY A 171 5.85 5.04 4.82
C GLY A 171 6.66 3.94 5.51
N VAL A 172 7.42 3.15 4.75
CA VAL A 172 8.34 2.13 5.29
C VAL A 172 9.41 2.76 6.19
N LEU A 173 10.02 3.87 5.75
CA LEU A 173 10.97 4.61 6.59
C LEU A 173 10.32 5.07 7.89
N ASN A 174 9.09 5.58 7.82
CA ASN A 174 8.39 6.08 9.00
C ASN A 174 8.05 4.97 10.00
N VAL A 175 7.89 3.71 9.56
CA VAL A 175 7.75 2.55 10.45
C VAL A 175 9.05 2.29 11.21
N TYR A 176 10.22 2.33 10.54
CA TYR A 176 11.51 2.18 11.22
C TYR A 176 11.77 3.31 12.24
N VAL A 177 11.55 4.56 11.83
CA VAL A 177 11.69 5.71 12.75
C VAL A 177 10.67 5.60 13.90
N GLY A 178 9.46 5.08 13.63
CA GLY A 178 8.44 4.81 14.64
C GLY A 178 8.84 3.72 15.64
N LEU A 179 9.49 2.65 15.20
CA LEU A 179 10.05 1.62 16.09
C LEU A 179 11.17 2.18 16.97
N ALA A 180 12.04 3.04 16.44
CA ALA A 180 13.03 3.75 17.24
C ALA A 180 12.39 4.67 18.29
N ALA A 181 11.39 5.47 17.89
CA ALA A 181 10.64 6.32 18.82
C ALA A 181 9.87 5.51 19.87
N TYR A 182 9.36 4.33 19.52
CA TYR A 182 8.74 3.40 20.46
C TYR A 182 9.74 2.89 21.49
N HIS A 183 10.94 2.51 21.07
CA HIS A 183 12.00 2.08 21.99
C HIS A 183 12.37 3.20 22.97
N GLU A 184 12.59 4.42 22.47
CA GLU A 184 12.91 5.58 23.30
C GLU A 184 11.82 5.87 24.33
N LYS A 185 10.54 5.81 23.91
CA LYS A 185 9.40 6.15 24.77
C LYS A 185 9.03 5.05 25.77
N THR A 186 9.26 3.78 25.43
CA THR A 186 8.79 2.63 26.23
C THR A 186 9.89 1.83 26.90
N SER A 187 11.15 2.06 26.51
CA SER A 187 12.32 1.26 26.88
C SER A 187 12.20 -0.23 26.56
N LYS A 188 11.20 -0.65 25.75
CA LYS A 188 11.02 -2.04 25.33
C LYS A 188 11.89 -2.35 24.12
N GLY A 189 12.44 -3.56 24.08
CA GLY A 189 13.25 -4.02 22.95
C GLY A 189 12.44 -4.06 21.64
N VAL A 190 13.03 -3.53 20.57
CA VAL A 190 12.42 -3.50 19.23
C VAL A 190 13.14 -4.37 18.20
N THR A 191 14.22 -5.04 18.60
CA THR A 191 15.08 -5.83 17.72
C THR A 191 14.31 -6.87 16.92
N ILE A 192 13.45 -7.66 17.58
CA ILE A 192 12.65 -8.69 16.91
C ILE A 192 11.69 -8.09 15.87
N TRP A 193 11.05 -6.96 16.20
CA TRP A 193 10.14 -6.25 15.30
C TRP A 193 10.90 -5.67 14.09
N ASN A 194 12.08 -5.10 14.30
CA ASN A 194 12.94 -4.64 13.21
C ASN A 194 13.36 -5.79 12.28
N ILE A 195 13.75 -6.95 12.82
CA ILE A 195 14.12 -8.13 12.01
C ILE A 195 12.92 -8.59 11.18
N LEU A 196 11.75 -8.77 11.81
CA LEU A 196 10.53 -9.20 11.11
C LEU A 196 10.13 -8.22 10.01
N PHE A 197 10.19 -6.91 10.30
CA PHE A 197 9.87 -5.89 9.31
C PHE A 197 10.88 -5.90 8.15
N THR A 198 12.17 -6.04 8.44
CA THR A 198 13.22 -6.10 7.43
C THR A 198 13.05 -7.31 6.52
N ILE A 199 12.73 -8.48 7.07
CA ILE A 199 12.44 -9.69 6.28
C ILE A 199 11.22 -9.45 5.39
N GLN A 200 10.13 -8.89 5.94
CA GLN A 200 8.93 -8.56 5.18
C GLN A 200 9.24 -7.63 4.00
N ILE A 201 9.93 -6.51 4.24
CA ILE A 201 10.29 -5.54 3.20
C ILE A 201 11.24 -6.18 2.18
N SER A 202 12.20 -6.99 2.61
CA SER A 202 13.11 -7.72 1.71
C SER A 202 12.36 -8.66 0.78
N LEU A 203 11.34 -9.37 1.28
CA LEU A 203 10.47 -10.21 0.45
C LEU A 203 9.66 -9.38 -0.55
N ILE A 204 9.09 -8.24 -0.11
CA ILE A 204 8.36 -7.32 -1.01
C ILE A 204 9.27 -6.80 -2.12
N VAL A 205 10.50 -6.37 -1.78
CA VAL A 205 11.49 -5.91 -2.76
C VAL A 205 11.93 -7.04 -3.67
N PHE A 206 12.14 -8.25 -3.14
CA PHE A 206 12.43 -9.44 -3.95
C PHE A 206 11.32 -9.69 -4.97
N PHE A 207 10.05 -9.71 -4.56
CA PHE A 207 8.92 -9.87 -5.48
C PHE A 207 8.82 -8.72 -6.49
N TYR A 208 9.09 -7.48 -6.08
CA TYR A 208 9.13 -6.32 -6.97
C TYR A 208 10.16 -6.50 -8.10
N LEU A 209 11.37 -6.94 -7.76
CA LEU A 209 12.46 -7.19 -8.72
C LEU A 209 12.20 -8.46 -9.54
N PHE A 210 11.69 -9.51 -8.90
CA PHE A 210 11.38 -10.79 -9.53
C PHE A 210 10.30 -10.64 -10.60
N GLN A 211 9.26 -9.84 -10.33
CA GLN A 211 8.25 -9.49 -11.32
C GLN A 211 8.90 -9.03 -12.62
N GLU A 212 10.01 -8.27 -12.57
CA GLU A 212 10.71 -7.78 -13.74
C GLU A 212 11.37 -8.90 -14.56
N LYS A 213 12.07 -9.81 -13.89
CA LYS A 213 12.84 -10.89 -14.52
C LYS A 213 12.00 -12.07 -14.97
N TRP A 214 10.85 -12.33 -14.32
CA TRP A 214 10.00 -13.48 -14.62
C TRP A 214 9.61 -13.59 -16.11
N PHE A 215 9.22 -12.48 -16.73
CA PHE A 215 8.85 -12.47 -18.15
C PHE A 215 10.03 -12.79 -19.06
N TYR A 216 11.22 -12.27 -18.75
CA TYR A 216 12.44 -12.58 -19.50
C TYR A 216 12.73 -14.09 -19.47
N ILE A 217 12.58 -14.72 -18.30
CA ILE A 217 12.76 -16.17 -18.11
C ILE A 217 11.72 -16.97 -18.92
N GLN A 218 10.45 -16.55 -18.91
CA GLN A 218 9.40 -17.21 -19.71
C GLN A 218 9.67 -17.11 -21.21
N LYS A 219 10.09 -15.94 -21.69
CA LYS A 219 10.44 -15.73 -23.10
C LYS A 219 11.61 -16.63 -23.54
N GLN A 220 12.64 -16.76 -22.70
CA GLN A 220 13.77 -17.66 -22.95
C GLN A 220 13.33 -19.13 -23.02
N ARG A 221 12.44 -19.56 -22.11
CA ARG A 221 11.91 -20.93 -22.11
C ARG A 221 11.15 -21.26 -23.41
N VAL A 222 10.34 -20.32 -23.93
CA VAL A 222 9.60 -20.51 -25.19
C VAL A 222 10.53 -20.60 -26.41
N VAL A 223 11.59 -19.78 -26.46
CA VAL A 223 12.58 -19.83 -27.54
C VAL A 223 13.30 -21.19 -27.53
N LEU A 224 13.78 -21.64 -26.37
CA LEU A 224 14.45 -22.95 -26.23
C LEU A 224 13.53 -24.12 -26.63
N SER A 225 12.24 -24.08 -26.23
CA SER A 225 11.30 -25.12 -26.65
C SER A 225 11.05 -25.13 -28.16
N ASN A 226 11.04 -23.96 -28.80
CA ASN A 226 10.89 -23.89 -30.26
C ASN A 226 12.14 -24.41 -30.97
N GLU A 227 13.34 -24.10 -30.47
CA GLU A 227 14.60 -24.63 -31.01
C GLU A 227 14.73 -26.14 -30.84
N GLU A 228 14.23 -26.75 -29.75
CA GLU A 228 14.26 -28.22 -29.59
C GLU A 228 13.29 -28.95 -30.53
N ASN A 229 12.20 -28.30 -30.93
CA ASN A 229 11.19 -28.90 -31.81
C ASN A 229 11.59 -28.86 -33.30
N VAL A 230 12.46 -27.93 -33.72
CA VAL A 230 12.90 -27.77 -35.12
C VAL A 230 13.80 -28.92 -35.64
N PRO A 231 14.71 -29.55 -34.86
CA PRO A 231 15.53 -30.67 -35.32
C PRO A 231 14.78 -31.98 -35.56
N LYS A 232 13.60 -32.19 -34.93
CA LYS A 232 12.89 -33.49 -35.01
C LYS A 232 11.98 -33.61 -36.23
N GLU A 233 11.45 -32.50 -36.75
CA GLU A 233 10.60 -32.51 -37.96
C GLU A 233 11.40 -32.69 -39.26
N MET A 234 12.67 -32.25 -39.31
CA MET A 234 13.49 -32.41 -40.52
C MET A 234 14.12 -33.80 -40.67
N VAL A 235 14.29 -34.58 -39.60
CA VAL A 235 14.86 -35.94 -39.66
C VAL A 235 13.81 -37.01 -40.00
N SER A 236 12.52 -36.75 -39.74
CA SER A 236 11.43 -37.71 -40.03
C SER A 236 11.00 -37.78 -41.50
N LYS A 237 11.37 -36.80 -42.35
CA LYS A 237 10.91 -36.73 -43.75
C LYS A 237 11.92 -37.22 -44.80
N VAL A 238 13.09 -37.73 -44.39
CA VAL A 238 14.14 -38.23 -45.31
C VAL A 238 14.14 -39.77 -45.43
N GLY A 239 13.26 -40.48 -44.70
CA GLY A 239 13.28 -41.94 -44.57
C GLY A 239 12.28 -42.75 -45.41
N THR A 240 11.66 -42.19 -46.45
CA THR A 240 10.77 -42.94 -47.37
C THR A 240 10.88 -42.38 -48.79
N CYS A 241 11.90 -42.84 -49.52
CA CYS A 241 11.90 -42.93 -50.98
C CYS A 241 12.40 -44.32 -51.34
#